data_AF-A0A0M0C040-F1
#
_entry.id   AF-A0A0M0C040-F1
#
_cell.length_a   1.000
_cell.length_b   1.000
_cell.length_c   1.000
_cell.angle_alpha   90.00
_cell.angle_beta   90.00
_cell.angle_gamma   90.00
#
_symmetry.space_group_name_H-M   'P 1'
#
loop_
_entity.id
_entity.type
_entity.pdbx_description
1 polymer ?
#
loop_
_entity_poly.entity_id
_entity_poly.type
_entity_poly.pdbx_seq_one_letter_code
_entity_poly.pdbx_strand_id
1 'polypeptide(L)'
;MDKTKVISAIIPENVYNEMVLRIPEGNRSNFIREAIIDKLQKTPKPDKLIELEKKIKELENNFAEIRKSLADLELLTYHNGKINPHVFCIDQIDHKIVEYLLHYQGATTPELAEYLKTNRWLILNRLRKIQRYSKKQIGKEILYYCAREKSGKKKAWWINQNLIDL
;
A
#
# COMPACT_ATOMS: atom_id res chain seq x y z
N MET A 1 -29.88 -31.38 -21.24
CA MET A 1 -28.54 -31.98 -21.14
C MET A 1 -27.54 -30.96 -21.63
N ASP A 2 -26.72 -30.42 -20.75
CA ASP A 2 -25.67 -29.47 -21.13
C ASP A 2 -24.64 -30.13 -22.06
N LYS A 3 -24.02 -29.33 -22.93
CA LYS A 3 -22.98 -29.80 -23.86
C LYS A 3 -21.79 -30.37 -23.07
N THR A 4 -21.65 -31.69 -23.06
CA THR A 4 -20.50 -32.37 -22.45
C THR A 4 -19.27 -32.28 -23.36
N LYS A 5 -18.10 -32.04 -22.77
CA LYS A 5 -16.80 -32.06 -23.45
C LYS A 5 -15.93 -33.16 -22.82
N VAL A 6 -15.25 -33.93 -23.66
CA VAL A 6 -14.28 -34.94 -23.21
C VAL A 6 -12.95 -34.24 -22.98
N ILE A 7 -12.33 -34.50 -21.83
CA ILE A 7 -11.00 -34.04 -21.47
C ILE A 7 -10.11 -35.26 -21.22
N SER A 8 -8.88 -35.22 -21.71
CA SER A 8 -7.84 -36.22 -21.42
C SER A 8 -6.73 -35.53 -20.65
N ALA A 9 -6.31 -36.12 -19.52
CA ALA A 9 -5.26 -35.58 -18.68
C ALA A 9 -4.23 -36.66 -18.35
N ILE A 10 -2.96 -36.29 -18.41
CA ILE A 10 -1.85 -37.13 -17.96
C ILE A 10 -1.69 -36.86 -16.46
N ILE A 11 -1.76 -37.92 -15.65
CA ILE A 11 -1.60 -37.83 -14.20
C ILE A 11 -0.45 -38.74 -13.73
N PRO A 12 0.24 -38.38 -12.64
CA PRO A 12 1.25 -39.24 -12.04
C PRO A 12 0.69 -40.61 -11.64
N GLU A 13 1.50 -41.65 -11.82
CA GLU A 13 1.11 -43.04 -11.60
C GLU A 13 0.72 -43.34 -10.15
N ASN A 14 1.40 -42.73 -9.18
CA ASN A 14 1.04 -42.80 -7.76
C ASN A 14 -0.37 -42.27 -7.47
N VAL A 15 -0.76 -41.17 -8.12
CA VAL A 15 -2.10 -40.59 -7.96
C VAL A 15 -3.16 -41.49 -8.60
N TYR A 16 -2.86 -42.06 -9.77
CA TYR A 16 -3.74 -43.03 -10.41
C TYR A 16 -3.97 -44.27 -9.53
N ASN A 17 -2.90 -44.81 -8.94
CA ASN A 17 -2.98 -45.98 -8.05
C ASN A 17 -3.81 -45.68 -6.79
N GLU A 18 -3.65 -44.51 -6.17
CA GLU A 18 -4.51 -44.12 -5.05
C GLU A 18 -5.98 -43.98 -5.46
N MET A 19 -6.24 -43.44 -6.66
CA MET A 19 -7.60 -43.30 -7.18
C MET A 19 -8.27 -44.66 -7.40
N VAL A 20 -7.54 -45.63 -7.95
CA VAL A 20 -8.06 -46.99 -8.16
C VAL A 20 -8.41 -47.67 -6.84
N LEU A 21 -7.63 -47.46 -5.79
CA LEU A 21 -7.86 -48.04 -4.46
C LEU A 21 -9.03 -47.40 -3.71
N ARG A 22 -9.26 -46.09 -3.89
CA ARG A 22 -10.25 -45.34 -3.11
C ARG A 22 -11.59 -45.13 -3.83
N ILE A 23 -11.65 -45.31 -5.14
CA ILE A 23 -12.83 -45.00 -5.96
C ILE A 23 -13.40 -46.28 -6.58
N PRO A 24 -14.69 -46.60 -6.36
CA PRO A 24 -15.35 -47.74 -6.99
C PRO A 24 -15.28 -47.70 -8.51
N GLU A 25 -15.24 -48.87 -9.14
CA GLU A 25 -15.29 -48.98 -10.61
C GLU A 25 -16.57 -48.34 -11.17
N GLY A 26 -16.42 -47.62 -12.29
CA GLY A 26 -17.50 -46.86 -12.92
C GLY A 26 -17.71 -45.43 -12.37
N ASN A 27 -17.20 -45.10 -11.17
CA ASN A 27 -17.39 -43.77 -10.56
C ASN A 27 -16.22 -42.79 -10.75
N ARG A 28 -15.14 -43.20 -11.42
CA ARG A 28 -13.93 -42.37 -11.60
C ARG A 28 -14.22 -41.04 -12.29
N SER A 29 -15.05 -41.05 -13.33
CA SER A 29 -15.42 -39.82 -14.06
C SER A 29 -16.27 -38.87 -13.22
N ASN A 30 -17.11 -39.39 -12.32
CA ASN A 30 -17.90 -38.57 -11.40
C ASN A 30 -16.99 -37.92 -10.35
N PHE A 31 -16.10 -38.69 -9.74
CA PHE A 31 -15.12 -38.19 -8.76
C PHE A 31 -14.26 -37.05 -9.31
N ILE A 32 -13.71 -37.22 -10.53
CA ILE A 32 -12.89 -36.18 -11.17
C ILE A 32 -13.73 -34.92 -11.43
N ARG A 33 -14.97 -35.08 -11.90
CA ARG A 33 -15.87 -33.96 -12.18
C ARG A 33 -16.20 -33.18 -10.91
N GLU A 34 -16.51 -33.87 -9.82
CA GLU A 34 -16.82 -33.25 -8.52
C GLU A 34 -15.60 -32.51 -7.96
N ALA A 35 -14.42 -33.12 -8.01
CA ALA A 35 -13.18 -32.48 -7.57
C ALA A 35 -12.87 -31.20 -8.37
N ILE A 36 -13.08 -31.21 -9.70
CA ILE A 36 -12.91 -30.03 -10.55
C ILE A 36 -13.94 -28.95 -10.18
N ILE A 37 -15.21 -29.32 -9.98
CA ILE A 37 -16.28 -28.36 -9.60
C ILE A 37 -15.97 -27.73 -8.24
N ASP A 38 -15.62 -28.53 -7.23
CA ASP A 38 -15.29 -28.03 -5.89
C ASP A 38 -14.10 -27.06 -5.93
N LYS A 39 -13.05 -27.41 -6.70
CA LYS A 39 -11.88 -26.53 -6.86
C LYS A 39 -12.26 -25.22 -7.56
N LEU A 40 -13.06 -25.27 -8.61
CA LEU A 40 -13.51 -24.09 -9.35
C LEU A 40 -14.49 -23.22 -8.57
N GLN A 41 -15.29 -23.80 -7.65
CA GLN A 41 -16.18 -23.05 -6.76
C GLN A 41 -15.41 -22.35 -5.63
N LYS A 42 -14.38 -23.01 -5.07
CA LYS A 42 -13.49 -22.41 -4.05
C LYS A 42 -12.58 -21.33 -4.60
N THR A 43 -12.26 -21.38 -5.90
CA THR A 43 -11.45 -20.35 -6.55
C THR A 43 -12.35 -19.14 -6.86
N PRO A 44 -12.09 -17.95 -6.29
CA PRO A 44 -12.91 -16.78 -6.56
C PRO A 44 -12.88 -16.47 -8.07
N LYS A 45 -14.08 -16.33 -8.67
CA LYS A 45 -14.20 -16.02 -10.10
C LYS A 45 -13.45 -14.72 -10.41
N PRO A 46 -12.64 -14.67 -11.48
CA PRO A 46 -11.87 -13.48 -11.87
C PRO A 46 -12.72 -12.20 -11.92
N ASP A 47 -13.97 -12.32 -12.37
CA ASP A 47 -14.91 -11.19 -12.47
C ASP A 47 -15.20 -10.53 -11.12
N LYS A 48 -15.34 -11.33 -10.04
CA LYS A 48 -15.58 -10.81 -8.69
C LYS A 48 -14.34 -10.09 -8.14
N LEU A 49 -13.15 -10.55 -8.52
CA LEU A 49 -11.91 -9.92 -8.10
C LEU A 49 -11.78 -8.52 -8.74
N ILE A 50 -12.06 -8.42 -10.04
CA ILE A 50 -12.06 -7.16 -10.78
C ILE A 50 -13.13 -6.19 -10.23
N GLU A 51 -14.32 -6.70 -9.88
CA GLU A 51 -15.37 -5.89 -9.28
C GLU A 51 -14.97 -5.35 -7.91
N LEU A 52 -14.34 -6.17 -7.07
CA LEU A 52 -13.82 -5.76 -5.77
C LEU A 52 -12.71 -4.73 -5.89
N GLU A 53 -11.76 -4.90 -6.82
CA GLU A 53 -10.71 -3.91 -7.09
C GLU A 53 -11.30 -2.56 -7.51
N LYS A 54 -12.33 -2.57 -8.38
CA LYS A 54 -13.04 -1.34 -8.76
C LYS A 54 -13.69 -0.66 -7.56
N LYS A 55 -14.40 -1.40 -6.71
CA LYS A 55 -15.06 -0.87 -5.49
C LYS A 55 -14.04 -0.28 -4.52
N ILE A 56 -12.91 -0.94 -4.32
CA ILE A 56 -11.82 -0.44 -3.46
C ILE A 56 -11.28 0.88 -4.00
N LYS A 57 -11.01 0.96 -5.31
CA LYS A 57 -10.50 2.18 -5.94
C LYS A 57 -11.48 3.35 -5.84
N GLU A 58 -12.78 3.06 -5.97
CA GLU A 58 -13.85 4.05 -5.80
C GLU A 58 -13.92 4.56 -4.34
N LEU A 59 -13.83 3.65 -3.36
CA LEU A 59 -13.75 4.02 -1.95
C LEU A 59 -12.53 4.88 -1.63
N GLU A 60 -11.36 4.55 -2.17
CA GLU A 60 -10.14 5.36 -1.99
C GLU A 60 -10.29 6.78 -2.55
N ASN A 61 -10.95 6.93 -3.71
CA ASN A 61 -11.22 8.23 -4.30
C ASN A 61 -12.20 9.04 -3.44
N ASN A 62 -13.31 8.43 -3.02
CA ASN A 62 -14.29 9.09 -2.15
C ASN A 62 -13.65 9.54 -0.83
N PHE A 63 -12.77 8.71 -0.26
CA PHE A 63 -12.04 9.06 0.96
C PHE A 63 -11.08 10.23 0.75
N ALA A 64 -10.44 10.31 -0.42
CA ALA A 64 -9.60 11.45 -0.79
C ALA A 64 -10.41 12.74 -0.95
N GLU A 65 -11.60 12.66 -1.53
CA GLU A 65 -12.52 13.81 -1.65
C GLU A 65 -13.00 14.27 -0.28
N ILE A 66 -13.47 13.36 0.59
CA ILE A 66 -13.88 13.70 1.96
C ILE A 66 -12.74 14.38 2.73
N ARG A 67 -11.51 13.86 2.63
CA ARG A 67 -10.33 14.48 3.24
C ARG A 67 -10.06 15.88 2.69
N LYS A 68 -10.19 16.07 1.38
CA LYS A 68 -10.02 17.38 0.75
C LYS A 68 -11.08 18.36 1.24
N SER A 69 -12.35 17.96 1.27
CA SER A 69 -13.45 18.80 1.76
C SER A 69 -13.28 19.14 3.24
N LEU A 70 -12.84 18.19 4.06
CA LEU A 70 -12.51 18.46 5.47
C LEU A 70 -11.35 19.43 5.60
N ALA A 71 -10.28 19.28 4.80
CA ALA A 71 -9.16 20.21 4.78
C ALA A 71 -9.59 21.61 4.28
N ASP A 72 -10.47 21.70 3.30
CA ASP A 72 -11.03 22.95 2.79
C ASP A 72 -11.92 23.64 3.86
N LEU A 73 -12.70 22.86 4.62
CA LEU A 73 -13.50 23.34 5.75
C LEU A 73 -12.61 23.75 6.94
N GLU A 74 -11.58 22.98 7.24
CA GLU A 74 -10.54 23.36 8.22
C GLU A 74 -9.85 24.65 7.78
N LEU A 75 -9.52 24.82 6.49
CA LEU A 75 -8.97 26.07 5.93
C LEU A 75 -9.91 27.27 6.08
N LEU A 76 -11.21 27.06 5.87
CA LEU A 76 -12.23 28.10 6.01
C LEU A 76 -12.52 28.47 7.47
N THR A 77 -12.33 27.52 8.40
CA THR A 77 -12.55 27.73 9.84
C THR A 77 -11.29 28.17 10.60
N TYR A 78 -10.10 27.78 10.13
CA TYR A 78 -8.80 28.16 10.66
C TYR A 78 -8.13 29.23 9.78
N HIS A 79 -8.53 30.49 9.96
CA HIS A 79 -7.78 31.64 9.45
C HIS A 79 -6.40 31.87 10.13
N ASN A 80 -5.83 30.88 10.84
CA ASN A 80 -4.48 30.92 11.46
C ASN A 80 -3.73 29.59 11.27
N GLY A 81 -3.78 29.04 10.04
CA GLY A 81 -3.42 27.67 9.68
C GLY A 81 -1.96 27.25 9.83
N LYS A 82 -1.80 26.13 10.53
CA LYS A 82 -0.56 25.37 10.68
C LYS A 82 -0.94 23.88 10.73
N ILE A 83 -0.22 23.03 9.98
CA ILE A 83 -0.60 21.63 9.71
C ILE A 83 0.22 20.70 10.60
N ASN A 84 -0.42 19.74 11.26
CA ASN A 84 0.32 18.69 11.98
C ASN A 84 0.98 17.71 10.99
N PRO A 85 2.32 17.63 10.90
CA PRO A 85 3.01 16.80 9.90
C PRO A 85 2.87 15.30 10.18
N HIS A 86 2.45 14.90 11.37
CA HIS A 86 2.19 13.50 11.71
C HIS A 86 0.99 12.90 10.97
N VAL A 87 0.09 13.72 10.42
CA VAL A 87 -1.06 13.26 9.62
C VAL A 87 -0.61 12.52 8.35
N PHE A 88 0.62 12.74 7.90
CA PHE A 88 1.20 12.11 6.71
C PHE A 88 2.06 10.87 7.02
N CYS A 89 2.20 10.51 8.29
CA CYS A 89 2.92 9.31 8.73
C CYS A 89 2.02 8.06 8.62
N ILE A 90 2.61 6.94 8.21
CA ILE A 90 1.88 5.66 8.07
C ILE A 90 2.21 4.73 9.24
N ASP A 91 3.46 4.76 9.70
CA ASP A 91 3.95 3.91 10.77
C ASP A 91 4.93 4.65 11.68
N GLN A 92 5.41 3.96 12.71
CA GLN A 92 6.32 4.52 13.71
C GLN A 92 7.65 5.03 13.10
N ILE A 93 8.11 4.47 11.97
CA ILE A 93 9.34 4.95 11.33
C ILE A 93 9.08 6.34 10.76
N ASP A 94 7.96 6.52 10.07
CA ASP A 94 7.56 7.81 9.52
C ASP A 94 7.39 8.86 10.64
N HIS A 95 6.78 8.48 11.77
CA HIS A 95 6.65 9.37 12.93
C HIS A 95 8.00 9.84 13.47
N LYS A 96 8.94 8.90 13.68
CA LYS A 96 10.28 9.25 14.18
C LYS A 96 11.10 10.08 13.21
N ILE A 97 10.93 9.88 11.90
CA ILE A 97 11.56 10.74 10.87
C ILE A 97 11.03 12.17 10.99
N VAL A 98 9.71 12.33 11.07
CA VAL A 98 9.06 13.65 11.18
C VAL A 98 9.46 14.34 12.48
N GLU A 99 9.45 13.63 13.60
CA GLU A 99 9.87 14.15 14.91
C GLU A 99 11.34 14.63 14.89
N TYR A 100 12.25 13.83 14.31
CA TYR A 100 13.64 14.24 14.15
C TYR A 100 13.75 15.54 13.33
N LEU A 101 13.02 15.64 12.21
CA LEU A 101 13.05 16.81 11.34
C LEU A 101 12.37 18.02 11.96
N LEU A 102 11.37 17.85 12.82
CA LEU A 102 10.78 18.92 13.63
C LEU A 102 11.81 19.48 14.62
N HIS A 103 12.53 18.59 15.31
CA HIS A 103 13.46 18.98 16.37
C HIS A 103 14.75 19.61 15.82
N TYR A 104 15.38 18.95 14.83
CA TYR A 104 16.68 19.38 14.29
C TYR A 104 16.58 20.24 13.02
N GLN A 105 15.37 20.44 12.51
CA GLN A 105 15.05 21.29 11.36
C GLN A 105 15.73 20.89 10.04
N GLY A 106 16.45 19.77 9.98
CA GLY A 106 17.01 19.24 8.74
C GLY A 106 17.95 18.06 8.98
N ALA A 107 17.98 17.10 8.05
CA ALA A 107 18.80 15.90 8.18
C ALA A 107 19.21 15.32 6.83
N THR A 108 20.40 14.77 6.74
CA THR A 108 20.78 13.95 5.59
C THR A 108 20.18 12.54 5.72
N THR A 109 19.98 11.84 4.59
CA THR A 109 19.51 10.45 4.63
C THR A 109 20.41 9.53 5.46
N PRO A 110 21.76 9.66 5.40
CA PRO A 110 22.67 8.94 6.30
C PRO A 110 22.44 9.22 7.79
N GLU A 111 22.27 10.49 8.19
CA GLU A 111 22.03 10.86 9.59
C GLU A 111 20.75 10.23 10.14
N LEU A 112 19.65 10.28 9.37
CA LEU A 112 18.39 9.65 9.76
C LEU A 112 18.50 8.12 9.85
N ALA A 113 19.27 7.51 8.94
CA ALA A 113 19.50 6.07 8.95
C ALA A 113 20.28 5.62 10.18
N GLU A 114 21.28 6.40 10.58
CA GLU A 114 22.07 6.16 11.80
C GLU A 114 21.21 6.33 13.06
N TYR A 115 20.47 7.44 13.16
CA TYR A 115 19.56 7.71 14.28
C TYR A 115 18.51 6.61 14.48
N LEU A 116 17.88 6.17 13.39
CA LEU A 116 16.81 5.16 13.42
C LEU A 116 17.33 3.72 13.40
N LYS A 117 18.66 3.52 13.38
CA LYS A 117 19.33 2.22 13.27
C LYS A 117 18.72 1.36 12.15
N THR A 118 18.58 1.98 10.97
CA THR A 118 17.90 1.42 9.80
C THR A 118 18.70 1.69 8.52
N ASN A 119 18.37 1.03 7.41
CA ASN A 119 19.06 1.24 6.14
C ASN A 119 18.67 2.56 5.44
N ARG A 120 19.62 3.16 4.71
CA ARG A 120 19.45 4.46 4.02
C ARG A 120 18.38 4.42 2.93
N TRP A 121 18.20 3.27 2.28
CA TRP A 121 17.23 3.11 1.19
C TRP A 121 15.79 3.21 1.70
N LEU A 122 15.49 2.58 2.83
CA LEU A 122 14.18 2.65 3.48
C LEU A 122 13.86 4.09 3.87
N ILE A 123 14.79 4.78 4.52
CA ILE A 123 14.62 6.19 4.90
C ILE A 123 14.33 7.07 3.68
N LEU A 124 15.11 6.93 2.60
CA LEU A 124 14.90 7.69 1.38
C LEU A 124 13.50 7.45 0.79
N ASN A 125 13.04 6.20 0.78
CA ASN A 125 11.72 5.86 0.31
C ASN A 125 10.61 6.45 1.19
N ARG A 126 10.77 6.42 2.53
CA ARG A 126 9.83 7.04 3.47
C ARG A 126 9.72 8.54 3.28
N LEU A 127 10.86 9.24 3.22
CA LEU A 127 10.92 10.69 2.97
C LEU A 127 10.21 11.08 1.68
N ARG A 128 10.50 10.37 0.58
CA ARG A 128 9.83 10.58 -0.72
C ARG A 128 8.32 10.31 -0.64
N LYS A 129 7.89 9.31 0.13
CA LYS A 129 6.48 8.98 0.28
C LYS A 129 5.74 10.09 1.02
N ILE A 130 6.28 10.57 2.14
CA ILE A 130 5.74 11.69 2.92
C ILE A 130 5.68 12.99 2.08
N GLN A 131 6.75 13.29 1.33
CA GLN A 131 6.79 14.43 0.39
C GLN A 131 5.67 14.34 -0.65
N ARG A 132 5.49 13.18 -1.30
CA ARG A 132 4.44 13.01 -2.32
C ARG A 132 3.04 13.07 -1.73
N TYR A 133 2.83 12.47 -0.56
CA TYR A 133 1.52 12.43 0.08
C TYR A 133 1.06 13.80 0.54
N SER A 134 1.95 14.57 1.16
CA SER A 134 1.65 15.97 1.50
C SER A 134 1.30 16.78 0.24
N LYS A 135 2.12 16.70 -0.81
CA LYS A 135 1.81 17.39 -2.07
C LYS A 135 0.46 17.01 -2.66
N LYS A 136 0.07 15.74 -2.60
CA LYS A 136 -1.21 15.26 -3.14
C LYS A 136 -2.41 15.74 -2.31
N GLN A 137 -2.29 15.75 -0.98
CA GLN A 137 -3.40 16.05 -0.09
C GLN A 137 -3.62 17.56 0.11
N ILE A 138 -2.54 18.33 0.28
CA ILE A 138 -2.60 19.77 0.63
C ILE A 138 -1.99 20.67 -0.46
N GLY A 139 -1.60 20.12 -1.61
CA GLY A 139 -1.00 20.88 -2.72
C GLY A 139 0.44 21.34 -2.48
N LYS A 140 0.99 21.16 -1.27
CA LYS A 140 2.33 21.61 -0.87
C LYS A 140 3.13 20.47 -0.22
N GLU A 141 4.44 20.50 -0.42
CA GLU A 141 5.36 19.52 0.17
C GLU A 141 5.72 19.97 1.60
N ILE A 142 5.38 19.15 2.60
CA ILE A 142 5.81 19.42 3.99
C ILE A 142 7.29 19.09 4.19
N LEU A 143 7.80 18.11 3.45
CA LEU A 143 9.21 17.73 3.41
C LEU A 143 9.77 18.02 2.02
N TYR A 144 10.92 18.65 1.94
CA TYR A 144 11.60 18.89 0.67
C TYR A 144 13.09 18.56 0.76
N TYR A 145 13.64 18.14 -0.37
CA TYR A 145 15.06 17.86 -0.52
C TYR A 145 15.78 19.09 -1.07
N CYS A 146 16.86 19.50 -0.40
CA CYS A 146 17.75 20.57 -0.86
C CYS A 146 19.12 19.99 -1.21
N ALA A 147 19.48 20.08 -2.49
CA ALA A 147 20.80 19.66 -2.97
C ALA A 147 21.90 20.66 -2.60
N ARG A 148 21.55 21.94 -2.44
CA ARG A 148 22.47 23.02 -2.06
C ARG A 148 22.78 22.95 -0.56
N GLU A 149 23.84 23.65 -0.18
CA GLU A 149 24.17 23.83 1.23
C GLU A 149 23.13 24.74 1.90
N LYS A 150 22.54 24.25 2.98
CA LYS A 150 21.60 24.99 3.82
C LYS A 150 21.89 24.64 5.28
N SER A 151 22.07 25.66 6.13
CA SER A 151 22.42 25.52 7.55
C SER A 151 23.53 24.47 7.82
N GLY A 152 24.61 24.52 7.03
CA GLY A 152 25.77 23.63 7.18
C GLY A 152 25.59 22.19 6.67
N LYS A 153 24.41 21.83 6.13
CA LYS A 153 24.16 20.49 5.55
C LYS A 153 23.97 20.59 4.03
N LYS A 154 24.63 19.69 3.28
CA LYS A 154 24.47 19.51 1.82
C LYS A 154 23.62 18.27 1.56
N LYS A 155 22.80 18.29 0.50
CA LYS A 155 21.99 17.12 0.07
C LYS A 155 21.13 16.57 1.22
N ALA A 156 20.38 17.47 1.87
CA ALA A 156 19.60 17.17 3.07
C ALA A 156 18.09 17.35 2.84
N TRP A 157 17.32 16.73 3.72
CA TRP A 157 15.87 16.85 3.80
C TRP A 157 15.50 17.85 4.89
N TRP A 158 14.48 18.64 4.59
CA TRP A 158 14.05 19.77 5.41
C TRP A 158 12.54 19.74 5.56
N ILE A 159 12.08 20.24 6.71
CA ILE A 159 10.67 20.44 6.99
C ILE A 159 10.26 21.88 6.67
N ASN A 160 9.08 22.06 6.08
CA ASN A 160 8.58 23.38 5.71
C ASN A 160 7.83 24.01 6.88
N GLN A 161 8.55 24.76 7.72
CA GLN A 161 8.02 25.37 8.94
C GLN A 161 6.86 26.34 8.70
N ASN A 162 6.80 26.97 7.52
CA ASN A 162 5.71 27.88 7.17
C ASN A 162 4.36 27.17 6.99
N LEU A 163 4.37 25.83 6.96
CA LEU A 163 3.17 25.01 6.79
C LEU A 163 2.79 24.26 8.06
N ILE A 164 3.59 24.29 9.13
CA ILE A 164 3.50 23.32 10.21
C ILE A 164 3.24 23.96 11.57
N ASP A 165 2.43 23.28 12.39
CA ASP A 165 2.24 23.61 13.80
C ASP A 165 3.42 23.06 14.62
N LEU A 166 4.05 23.96 15.39
CA LEU A 166 5.15 23.66 16.29
C LEU A 166 4.60 23.33 17.68
#